data_AF-A0A3D1PM51-F1
#
_entry.id   AF-A0A3D1PM51-F1
#
_cell.length_a   1.000
_cell.length_b   1.000
_cell.length_c   1.000
_cell.angle_alpha   90.00
_cell.angle_beta   90.00
_cell.angle_gamma   90.00
#
_symmetry.space_group_name_H-M   'P 1'
#
loop_
_entity.id
_entity.type
_entity.pdbx_description
1 polymer ?
#
loop_
_entity_poly.entity_id
_entity_poly.type
_entity_poly.pdbx_seq_one_letter_code
_entity_poly.pdbx_strand_id
1 'polypeptide(L)'
;MGYITVAHRKILRQLDSISYFPNGWDKFVKNQAIHHNLIIKSSKNQCYCTNCHTTFISTKKVNEEMKCPNCNNKYLIKRSNLKHYKFKDYLSILDKANDTLVVRYFELRTIIDANHNATSSVVEFGREIPDKTRNRAVYVNDRVSRCQGCIFISHSNYCDENNWREYTRNYSLIDYSIAFPNNIKNIVKDTPFKYSNIWNVVKHSPFYIDLAKLIQNTSEISKVEMLAKLKLYKLALNAYWCNPKGSFQSIFGVPKTFYPFMKRNNITYRQLKILRLLQEPNIKKIHYLETFASYYNDEIDTFEEISKYIKLDRFIQYSKMKHHKIDIHMYKDYLRFAKLLGLDLKNNRYAFPKNLKESHDELEKQYEINNKKIINLAIVKRSNELLKNTFNDGKFIVLPATSIKDLQNESSQQNNCVRTYAEKYAEGFCDIYFMRNAKKPDKSLVTVEVRHNKVVQSRIKNNKCPTDQQLQFLKSWEQNVLKGAA
;
A
#
# COMPACT_ATOMS: atom_id res chain seq x y z
N MET A 1 16.24 31.15 -8.08
CA MET A 1 15.69 30.40 -9.25
C MET A 1 16.48 29.12 -9.35
N GLY A 2 15.83 27.96 -9.51
CA GLY A 2 16.56 26.70 -9.68
C GLY A 2 17.32 26.68 -11.02
N TYR A 3 18.46 26.00 -11.04
CA TYR A 3 19.39 26.04 -12.18
C TYR A 3 19.04 24.91 -13.16
N ILE A 4 18.63 25.26 -14.39
CA ILE A 4 18.45 24.25 -15.45
C ILE A 4 19.80 23.95 -16.07
N THR A 5 20.21 22.68 -16.05
CA THR A 5 21.44 22.21 -16.71
C THR A 5 21.37 22.45 -18.23
N VAL A 6 22.53 22.58 -18.88
CA VAL A 6 22.61 22.77 -20.34
C VAL A 6 21.93 21.62 -21.09
N ALA A 7 22.09 20.38 -20.61
CA ALA A 7 21.44 19.21 -21.18
C ALA A 7 19.92 19.28 -21.10
N HIS A 8 19.36 19.64 -19.94
CA HIS A 8 17.91 19.74 -19.77
C HIS A 8 17.32 20.93 -20.54
N ARG A 9 18.03 22.06 -20.67
CA ARG A 9 17.59 23.17 -21.54
C ARG A 9 17.42 22.74 -22.99
N LYS A 10 18.32 21.90 -23.51
CA LYS A 10 18.21 21.36 -24.89
C LYS A 10 16.96 20.49 -25.05
N ILE A 11 16.68 19.63 -24.08
CA ILE A 11 15.47 18.79 -24.04
C ILE A 11 14.19 19.64 -24.05
N LEU A 12 14.12 20.65 -23.17
CA LEU A 12 12.96 21.53 -23.06
C LEU A 12 12.71 22.29 -24.37
N ARG A 13 13.75 22.91 -24.94
CA ARG A 13 13.64 23.64 -26.22
C ARG A 13 13.23 22.75 -27.39
N GLN A 14 13.70 21.51 -27.43
CA GLN A 14 13.29 20.56 -28.46
C GLN A 14 11.78 20.27 -28.37
N LEU A 15 11.26 20.08 -27.16
CA LEU A 15 9.83 19.88 -26.96
C LEU A 15 9.00 21.14 -27.24
N ASP A 16 9.54 22.35 -26.97
CA ASP A 16 8.88 23.62 -27.32
C ASP A 16 8.74 23.80 -28.85
N SER A 17 9.67 23.23 -29.63
CA SER A 17 9.60 23.27 -31.09
C SER A 17 8.54 22.35 -31.71
N ILE A 18 7.94 21.45 -30.92
CA ILE A 18 6.90 20.52 -31.38
C ILE A 18 5.54 21.22 -31.29
N SER A 19 4.98 21.57 -32.44
CA SER A 19 3.71 22.30 -32.54
C SER A 19 2.46 21.42 -32.51
N TYR A 20 2.60 20.10 -32.49
CA TYR A 20 1.47 19.16 -32.55
C TYR A 20 1.50 18.13 -31.42
N PHE A 21 0.31 17.75 -30.94
CA PHE A 21 0.15 16.68 -29.97
C PHE A 21 -0.04 15.31 -30.64
N PRO A 22 0.19 14.21 -29.91
CA PRO A 22 -0.03 12.87 -30.45
C PRO A 22 -1.48 12.65 -30.90
N ASN A 23 -1.67 11.85 -31.96
CA ASN A 23 -2.98 11.52 -32.52
C ASN A 23 -3.97 11.04 -31.45
N GLY A 24 -5.11 11.71 -31.37
CA GLY A 24 -6.19 11.40 -30.43
C GLY A 24 -6.10 12.14 -29.09
N TRP A 25 -5.10 12.99 -28.87
CA TRP A 25 -5.01 13.85 -27.68
C TRP A 25 -6.26 14.72 -27.49
N ASP A 26 -6.68 15.46 -28.52
CA ASP A 26 -7.85 16.35 -28.39
C ASP A 26 -9.13 15.59 -28.06
N LYS A 27 -9.31 14.40 -28.66
CA LYS A 27 -10.44 13.52 -28.34
C LYS A 27 -10.36 13.02 -26.89
N PHE A 28 -9.17 12.70 -26.40
CA PHE A 28 -8.95 12.33 -25.02
C PHE A 28 -9.30 13.47 -24.05
N VAL A 29 -8.80 14.69 -24.31
CA VAL A 29 -9.13 15.88 -23.50
C VAL A 29 -10.64 16.15 -23.49
N LYS A 30 -11.29 16.11 -24.66
CA LYS A 30 -12.75 16.27 -24.78
C LYS A 30 -13.50 15.21 -23.96
N ASN A 31 -13.07 13.95 -24.01
CA ASN A 31 -13.68 12.89 -23.23
C ASN A 31 -13.54 13.10 -21.72
N GLN A 32 -12.39 13.61 -21.24
CA GLN A 32 -12.23 13.94 -19.83
C GLN A 32 -13.14 15.12 -19.42
N ALA A 33 -13.24 16.14 -20.26
CA ALA A 33 -14.08 17.31 -20.02
C ALA A 33 -15.58 16.98 -19.91
N ILE A 34 -16.05 15.85 -20.46
CA ILE A 34 -17.44 15.39 -20.27
C ILE A 34 -17.75 15.22 -18.77
N HIS A 35 -16.79 14.75 -17.98
CA HIS A 35 -16.96 14.58 -16.53
C HIS A 35 -16.98 15.90 -15.75
N HIS A 36 -16.56 17.01 -16.37
CA HIS A 36 -16.57 18.35 -15.78
C HIS A 36 -17.92 19.06 -15.97
N ASN A 37 -19.01 18.42 -15.56
CA ASN A 37 -20.36 18.93 -15.73
C ASN A 37 -21.22 18.71 -14.48
N LEU A 38 -22.31 19.45 -14.42
CA LEU A 38 -23.25 19.45 -13.30
C LEU A 38 -24.68 19.23 -13.77
N ILE A 39 -25.53 18.90 -12.81
CA ILE A 39 -26.97 19.05 -12.94
C ILE A 39 -27.39 20.23 -12.08
N ILE A 40 -28.00 21.24 -12.69
CA ILE A 40 -28.45 22.45 -12.04
C ILE A 40 -29.92 22.31 -11.71
N LYS A 41 -30.27 22.39 -10.42
CA LYS A 41 -31.63 22.23 -9.90
C LYS A 41 -32.23 23.58 -9.51
N SER A 42 -33.36 23.92 -10.11
CA SER A 42 -34.19 25.08 -9.79
C SER A 42 -35.43 24.69 -8.97
N SER A 43 -36.37 25.63 -8.81
CA SER A 43 -37.64 25.39 -8.11
C SER A 43 -38.46 24.30 -8.80
N LYS A 44 -39.46 23.75 -8.09
CA LYS A 44 -40.37 22.71 -8.60
C LYS A 44 -39.65 21.46 -9.14
N ASN A 45 -38.47 21.12 -8.59
CA ASN A 45 -37.67 19.96 -8.98
C ASN A 45 -37.16 19.94 -10.44
N GLN A 46 -37.20 21.08 -11.13
CA GLN A 46 -36.67 21.19 -12.48
C GLN A 46 -35.14 21.17 -12.45
N CYS A 47 -34.56 20.35 -13.32
CA CYS A 47 -33.13 20.09 -13.42
C CYS A 47 -32.66 20.34 -14.85
N TYR A 48 -31.49 20.96 -15.00
CA TYR A 48 -30.84 21.25 -16.27
C TYR A 48 -29.45 20.62 -16.29
N CYS A 49 -29.11 19.89 -17.35
CA CYS A 49 -27.78 19.30 -17.49
C CYS A 49 -26.83 20.23 -18.25
N THR A 50 -25.69 20.61 -17.65
CA THR A 50 -24.72 21.50 -18.30
C THR A 50 -23.96 20.87 -19.47
N ASN A 51 -24.04 19.54 -19.62
CA ASN A 51 -23.36 18.81 -20.69
C ASN A 51 -24.20 18.67 -21.97
N CYS A 52 -25.46 18.26 -21.85
CA CYS A 52 -26.35 18.01 -23.00
C CYS A 52 -27.49 19.02 -23.12
N HIS A 53 -27.48 20.05 -22.26
CA HIS A 53 -28.42 21.17 -22.28
C HIS A 53 -29.90 20.78 -22.18
N THR A 54 -30.18 19.57 -21.67
CA THR A 54 -31.54 19.04 -21.53
C THR A 54 -32.10 19.33 -20.16
N THR A 55 -33.39 19.66 -20.12
CA THR A 55 -34.15 19.89 -18.90
C THR A 55 -35.04 18.69 -18.58
N PHE A 56 -35.12 18.32 -17.31
CA PHE A 56 -35.93 17.19 -16.82
C PHE A 56 -36.33 17.41 -15.36
N ILE A 57 -37.22 16.58 -14.81
CA ILE A 57 -37.64 16.65 -13.40
C ILE A 57 -36.93 15.59 -12.58
N SER A 58 -36.44 15.95 -11.39
CA SER A 58 -35.88 14.99 -10.43
C SER A 58 -36.13 15.37 -8.98
N THR A 59 -36.57 14.39 -8.19
CA THR A 59 -36.79 14.53 -6.73
C THR A 59 -35.50 14.41 -5.92
N LYS A 60 -34.38 14.00 -6.54
CA LYS A 60 -33.08 13.88 -5.86
C LYS A 60 -32.64 15.19 -5.23
N LYS A 61 -31.96 15.09 -4.09
CA LYS A 61 -31.57 16.27 -3.30
C LYS A 61 -30.35 16.96 -3.92
N VAL A 62 -30.20 18.25 -3.62
CA VAL A 62 -28.98 18.99 -3.94
C VAL A 62 -27.78 18.32 -3.25
N ASN A 63 -26.62 18.33 -3.92
CA ASN A 63 -25.39 17.65 -3.53
C ASN A 63 -25.43 16.11 -3.61
N GLU A 64 -26.52 15.52 -4.13
CA GLU A 64 -26.49 14.12 -4.56
C GLU A 64 -26.00 14.01 -6.00
N GLU A 65 -25.51 12.82 -6.37
CA GLU A 65 -25.19 12.50 -7.76
C GLU A 65 -26.35 11.79 -8.45
N MET A 66 -26.53 12.06 -9.75
CA MET A 66 -27.50 11.35 -10.56
C MET A 66 -27.05 11.20 -12.00
N LYS A 67 -27.59 10.19 -12.68
CA LYS A 67 -27.43 10.05 -14.12
C LYS A 67 -28.42 10.98 -14.83
N CYS A 68 -27.92 11.77 -15.77
CA CYS A 68 -28.77 12.53 -16.68
C CYS A 68 -29.57 11.56 -17.57
N PRO A 69 -30.89 11.72 -17.72
CA PRO A 69 -31.71 10.82 -18.52
C PRO A 69 -31.42 10.89 -20.03
N ASN A 70 -30.82 11.99 -20.51
CA ASN A 70 -30.49 12.14 -21.92
C ASN A 70 -29.06 11.64 -22.25
N CYS A 71 -28.03 12.25 -21.64
CA CYS A 71 -26.65 11.86 -21.94
C CYS A 71 -26.12 10.67 -21.11
N ASN A 72 -26.90 10.14 -20.16
CA ASN A 72 -26.56 9.00 -19.30
C ASN A 72 -25.32 9.17 -18.38
N ASN A 73 -24.64 10.30 -18.46
CA ASN A 73 -23.52 10.66 -17.60
C ASN A 73 -23.97 10.99 -16.18
N LYS A 74 -23.14 10.64 -15.20
CA LYS A 74 -23.39 10.88 -13.77
C LYS A 74 -22.79 12.22 -13.36
N TYR A 75 -23.62 13.10 -12.79
CA TYR A 75 -23.21 14.43 -12.37
C TYR A 75 -23.73 14.78 -10.98
N LEU A 76 -22.99 15.67 -10.30
CA LEU A 76 -23.37 16.25 -9.02
C LEU A 76 -24.48 17.30 -9.22
N ILE A 77 -25.50 17.26 -8.37
CA ILE A 77 -26.60 18.21 -8.39
C ILE A 77 -26.21 19.47 -7.60
N LYS A 78 -26.31 20.65 -8.23
CA LYS A 78 -26.12 21.98 -7.60
C LYS A 78 -27.36 22.85 -7.78
N ARG A 79 -27.48 23.91 -6.97
CA ARG A 79 -28.61 24.84 -7.03
C ARG A 79 -28.47 25.81 -8.20
N SER A 80 -29.59 26.31 -8.71
CA SER A 80 -29.63 27.30 -9.81
C SER A 80 -28.98 28.65 -9.50
N ASN A 81 -28.81 29.00 -8.22
CA ASN A 81 -28.09 30.21 -7.81
C ASN A 81 -26.56 30.06 -7.85
N LEU A 82 -26.04 28.93 -8.33
CA LEU A 82 -24.61 28.70 -8.54
C LEU A 82 -24.10 29.70 -9.59
N LYS A 83 -23.22 30.62 -9.17
CA LYS A 83 -22.62 31.63 -10.05
C LYS A 83 -21.31 31.20 -10.69
N HIS A 84 -20.60 30.28 -10.03
CA HIS A 84 -19.28 29.84 -10.45
C HIS A 84 -19.00 28.45 -9.90
N TYR A 85 -18.54 27.54 -10.75
CA TYR A 85 -17.99 26.27 -10.33
C TYR A 85 -16.81 25.90 -11.21
N LYS A 86 -15.75 25.38 -10.59
CA LYS A 86 -14.49 25.09 -11.27
C LYS A 86 -14.14 23.62 -11.07
N PHE A 87 -14.04 22.91 -12.19
CA PHE A 87 -13.42 21.60 -12.25
C PHE A 87 -11.95 21.74 -12.64
N LYS A 88 -11.13 20.83 -12.13
CA LYS A 88 -9.72 20.72 -12.46
C LYS A 88 -9.33 19.25 -12.51
N ASP A 89 -8.73 18.86 -13.62
CA ASP A 89 -8.03 17.60 -13.76
C ASP A 89 -6.60 17.84 -14.23
N TYR A 90 -5.68 16.98 -13.79
CA TYR A 90 -4.30 16.97 -14.31
C TYR A 90 -4.14 15.83 -15.29
N LEU A 91 -3.67 16.16 -16.49
CA LEU A 91 -3.41 15.20 -17.57
C LEU A 91 -1.90 15.10 -17.81
N SER A 92 -1.46 14.00 -18.40
CA SER A 92 -0.07 13.87 -18.83
C SER A 92 0.12 13.15 -20.16
N ILE A 93 1.22 13.48 -20.83
CA ILE A 93 1.70 12.80 -22.04
C ILE A 93 3.13 12.35 -21.78
N LEU A 94 3.47 11.14 -22.22
CA LEU A 94 4.86 10.70 -22.29
C LEU A 94 5.45 11.11 -23.63
N ASP A 95 6.54 11.86 -23.63
CA ASP A 95 7.32 12.23 -24.81
C ASP A 95 8.77 11.74 -24.70
N LYS A 96 9.52 11.86 -25.81
CA LYS A 96 10.95 11.54 -25.88
C LYS A 96 11.69 12.66 -26.61
N ALA A 97 12.74 13.18 -26.00
CA ALA A 97 13.61 14.21 -26.57
C ALA A 97 15.07 13.89 -26.21
N ASN A 98 15.98 13.92 -27.18
CA ASN A 98 17.39 13.52 -27.04
C ASN A 98 17.58 12.21 -26.24
N ASP A 99 16.90 11.14 -26.68
CA ASP A 99 16.88 9.82 -26.01
C ASP A 99 16.40 9.78 -24.56
N THR A 100 15.88 10.89 -24.06
CA THR A 100 15.38 11.04 -22.70
C THR A 100 13.85 11.03 -22.71
N LEU A 101 13.26 10.20 -21.85
CA LEU A 101 11.81 10.22 -21.62
C LEU A 101 11.43 11.45 -20.80
N VAL A 102 10.34 12.10 -21.19
CA VAL A 102 9.82 13.31 -20.50
C VAL A 102 8.33 13.15 -20.29
N VAL A 103 7.87 13.38 -19.06
CA VAL A 103 6.44 13.48 -18.76
C VAL A 103 6.03 14.95 -18.86
N ARG A 104 5.11 15.26 -19.76
CA ARG A 104 4.51 16.60 -19.91
C ARG A 104 3.20 16.64 -19.14
N TYR A 105 2.97 17.70 -18.36
CA TYR A 105 1.80 17.87 -17.51
C TYR A 105 0.91 19.03 -17.96
N PHE A 106 -0.39 18.77 -17.96
CA PHE A 106 -1.42 19.70 -18.42
C PHE A 106 -2.52 19.85 -17.38
N GLU A 107 -3.06 21.06 -17.19
CA GLU A 107 -4.25 21.28 -16.38
C GLU A 107 -5.43 21.40 -17.34
N LEU A 108 -6.39 20.47 -17.24
CA LEU A 108 -7.72 20.63 -17.82
C LEU A 108 -8.58 21.36 -16.80
N ARG A 109 -9.08 22.53 -17.17
CA ARG A 109 -9.95 23.34 -16.32
C ARG A 109 -11.26 23.59 -17.03
N THR A 110 -12.36 23.38 -16.32
CA THR A 110 -13.70 23.73 -16.82
C THR A 110 -14.35 24.68 -15.84
N ILE A 111 -14.86 25.80 -16.34
CA ILE A 111 -15.60 26.78 -15.57
C ILE A 111 -17.06 26.70 -16.00
N ILE A 112 -17.94 26.49 -15.03
CA ILE A 112 -19.38 26.69 -15.19
C ILE A 112 -19.70 28.10 -14.68
N ASP A 113 -20.20 28.95 -15.57
CA ASP A 113 -20.56 30.33 -15.29
C ASP A 113 -21.96 30.47 -14.66
N ALA A 114 -22.38 31.71 -14.41
CA ALA A 114 -23.69 32.02 -13.84
C ALA A 114 -24.86 31.66 -14.77
N ASN A 115 -24.60 31.53 -16.07
CA ASN A 115 -25.56 31.09 -17.09
C ASN A 115 -25.53 29.57 -17.28
N HIS A 116 -24.76 28.86 -16.44
CA HIS A 116 -24.58 27.41 -16.46
C HIS A 116 -23.95 26.88 -17.77
N ASN A 117 -23.19 27.71 -18.48
CA ASN A 117 -22.38 27.31 -19.61
C ASN A 117 -21.04 26.76 -19.12
N ALA A 118 -20.62 25.62 -19.68
CA ALA A 118 -19.35 24.99 -19.36
C ALA A 118 -18.29 25.36 -20.41
N THR A 119 -17.25 26.08 -19.99
CA THR A 119 -16.11 26.43 -20.86
C THR A 119 -14.87 25.70 -20.37
N SER A 120 -14.25 24.92 -21.25
CA SER A 120 -13.06 24.11 -20.94
C SER A 120 -11.80 24.67 -21.59
N SER A 121 -10.68 24.62 -20.87
CA SER A 121 -9.36 25.03 -21.32
C SER A 121 -8.31 24.02 -20.87
N VAL A 122 -7.31 23.75 -21.70
CA VAL A 122 -6.17 22.87 -21.38
C VAL A 122 -4.86 23.61 -21.66
N VAL A 123 -3.93 23.59 -20.70
CA VAL A 123 -2.62 24.25 -20.83
C VAL A 123 -1.51 23.37 -20.28
N GLU A 124 -0.36 23.33 -20.97
CA GLU A 124 0.87 22.74 -20.45
C GLU A 124 1.50 23.70 -19.44
N PHE A 125 1.82 23.20 -18.25
CA PHE A 125 2.45 24.03 -17.21
C PHE A 125 3.73 23.40 -16.63
N GLY A 126 3.98 22.12 -16.89
CA GLY A 126 5.07 21.39 -16.26
C GLY A 126 5.63 20.26 -17.10
N ARG A 127 6.91 19.97 -16.93
CA ARG A 127 7.61 18.84 -17.53
C ARG A 127 8.48 18.17 -16.48
N GLU A 128 8.51 16.86 -16.46
CA GLU A 128 9.38 16.10 -15.58
C GLU A 128 10.26 15.17 -16.40
N ILE A 129 11.55 15.20 -16.10
CA ILE A 129 12.53 14.24 -16.58
C ILE A 129 12.67 13.19 -15.47
N PRO A 130 12.18 11.95 -15.67
CA PRO A 130 12.34 10.89 -14.69
C PRO A 130 13.82 10.47 -14.62
N ASP A 131 14.57 11.11 -13.71
CA ASP A 131 15.97 10.77 -13.46
C ASP A 131 16.07 9.52 -12.57
N LYS A 132 17.18 8.76 -12.69
CA LYS A 132 17.51 7.62 -11.82
C LYS A 132 17.83 8.02 -10.38
N THR A 133 17.97 9.32 -10.09
CA THR A 133 18.22 9.84 -8.74
C THR A 133 16.92 9.95 -7.93
N ARG A 134 17.05 10.09 -6.59
CA ARG A 134 15.90 10.26 -5.69
C ARG A 134 15.14 11.58 -5.92
N ASN A 135 15.71 12.52 -6.67
CA ASN A 135 15.13 13.84 -6.91
C ASN A 135 14.47 13.87 -8.30
N ARG A 136 13.17 14.15 -8.34
CA ARG A 136 12.40 14.32 -9.58
C ARG A 136 12.82 15.64 -10.22
N ALA A 137 13.39 15.60 -11.44
CA ALA A 137 13.76 16.80 -12.17
C ALA A 137 12.52 17.42 -12.82
N VAL A 138 11.84 18.29 -12.07
CA VAL A 138 10.59 18.95 -12.47
C VAL A 138 10.85 20.38 -12.92
N TYR A 139 10.32 20.74 -14.08
CA TYR A 139 10.37 22.07 -14.69
C TYR A 139 8.97 22.62 -14.85
N VAL A 140 8.79 23.90 -14.56
CA VAL A 140 7.50 24.60 -14.74
C VAL A 140 7.70 25.87 -15.54
N ASN A 141 6.67 26.30 -16.26
CA ASN A 141 6.68 27.59 -16.96
C ASN A 141 5.98 28.70 -16.16
N ASP A 142 5.85 29.89 -16.74
CA ASP A 142 5.29 31.08 -16.07
C ASP A 142 3.79 30.98 -15.78
N ARG A 143 3.11 29.93 -16.25
CA ARG A 143 1.73 29.64 -15.83
C ARG A 143 1.65 29.25 -14.37
N VAL A 144 2.72 28.70 -13.79
CA VAL A 144 2.72 28.19 -12.42
C VAL A 144 3.09 29.29 -11.43
N SER A 145 2.13 29.68 -10.59
CA SER A 145 2.36 30.51 -9.41
C SER A 145 2.02 29.74 -8.13
N ARG A 146 2.62 30.14 -7.00
CA ARG A 146 2.36 29.51 -5.70
C ARG A 146 2.23 30.56 -4.62
N CYS A 147 1.13 30.51 -3.87
CA CYS A 147 0.90 31.33 -2.69
C CYS A 147 0.44 30.45 -1.52
N GLN A 148 1.06 30.58 -0.34
CA GLN A 148 0.68 29.88 0.89
C GLN A 148 0.48 28.35 0.76
N GLY A 149 1.29 27.67 -0.05
CA GLY A 149 1.17 26.22 -0.28
C GLY A 149 0.21 25.82 -1.41
N CYS A 150 -0.63 26.73 -1.89
CA CYS A 150 -1.52 26.50 -3.02
C CYS A 150 -0.79 26.74 -4.34
N ILE A 151 -0.87 25.77 -5.26
CA ILE A 151 -0.40 25.89 -6.64
C ILE A 151 -1.54 26.44 -7.49
N PHE A 152 -1.26 27.48 -8.26
CA PHE A 152 -2.17 28.06 -9.24
C PHE A 152 -1.55 27.94 -10.63
N ILE A 153 -2.36 27.50 -11.59
CA ILE A 153 -1.99 27.37 -12.98
C ILE A 153 -2.86 28.34 -13.78
N SER A 154 -2.20 29.33 -14.39
CA SER A 154 -2.83 30.30 -15.26
C SER A 154 -3.17 29.66 -16.61
N HIS A 155 -4.41 29.86 -17.08
CA HIS A 155 -4.79 29.56 -18.47
C HIS A 155 -4.91 30.85 -19.29
N SER A 156 -4.26 31.92 -18.84
CA SER A 156 -4.18 33.16 -19.60
C SER A 156 -3.12 33.02 -20.69
N ASN A 157 -3.32 33.74 -21.80
CA ASN A 157 -2.36 33.85 -22.89
C ASN A 157 -1.24 34.87 -22.59
N TYR A 158 -1.28 35.57 -21.45
CA TYR A 158 -0.25 36.53 -21.04
C TYR A 158 0.99 35.87 -20.42
N CYS A 159 0.98 34.57 -20.17
CA CYS A 159 2.11 33.83 -19.60
C CYS A 159 3.05 33.35 -20.71
N ASP A 160 4.35 33.48 -20.53
CA ASP A 160 5.34 32.84 -21.39
C ASP A 160 5.35 31.32 -21.14
N GLU A 161 4.94 30.56 -22.15
CA GLU A 161 4.84 29.11 -22.08
C GLU A 161 6.18 28.37 -22.25
N ASN A 162 7.20 29.08 -22.76
CA ASN A 162 8.53 28.56 -23.06
C ASN A 162 9.59 29.05 -22.07
N ASN A 163 9.22 29.92 -21.13
CA ASN A 163 10.09 30.32 -20.03
C ASN A 163 10.07 29.27 -18.91
N TRP A 164 10.98 28.30 -18.99
CA TRP A 164 11.10 27.21 -18.03
C TRP A 164 11.99 27.54 -16.84
N ARG A 165 11.57 27.10 -15.65
CA ARG A 165 12.37 27.11 -14.41
C ARG A 165 12.27 25.80 -13.67
N GLU A 166 13.35 25.40 -13.01
CA GLU A 166 13.35 24.22 -12.15
C GLU A 166 12.47 24.46 -10.91
N TYR A 167 11.66 23.45 -10.56
CA TYR A 167 10.79 23.44 -9.40
C TYR A 167 11.47 22.70 -8.24
N THR A 168 12.18 23.44 -7.39
CA THR A 168 13.10 22.90 -6.36
C THR A 168 12.50 22.77 -4.95
N ARG A 169 11.18 22.81 -4.78
CA ARG A 169 10.55 22.92 -3.45
C ARG A 169 10.19 21.55 -2.86
N ASN A 170 10.29 21.41 -1.53
CA ASN A 170 10.08 20.18 -0.73
C ASN A 170 8.69 19.51 -0.84
N TYR A 171 7.78 20.03 -1.66
CA TYR A 171 6.44 19.46 -1.89
C TYR A 171 6.29 19.17 -3.37
N SER A 172 5.75 18.01 -3.71
CA SER A 172 5.46 17.63 -5.09
C SER A 172 4.58 18.67 -5.78
N LEU A 173 4.90 19.01 -7.03
CA LEU A 173 4.05 19.86 -7.86
C LEU A 173 2.72 19.15 -8.10
N ILE A 174 2.82 17.94 -8.68
CA ILE A 174 1.73 17.00 -8.93
C ILE A 174 2.32 15.59 -8.87
N ASP A 175 1.81 14.75 -7.96
CA ASP A 175 2.23 13.34 -7.89
C ASP A 175 1.46 12.45 -8.86
N TYR A 176 0.25 12.86 -9.27
CA TYR A 176 -0.64 12.00 -10.06
C TYR A 176 -1.37 12.76 -11.16
N SER A 177 -1.56 12.10 -12.30
CA SER A 177 -2.29 12.64 -13.46
C SER A 177 -3.03 11.54 -14.21
N ILE A 178 -4.02 11.91 -15.02
CA ILE A 178 -4.66 11.02 -15.98
C ILE A 178 -3.80 11.00 -17.24
N ALA A 179 -3.02 9.94 -17.42
CA ALA A 179 -2.06 9.83 -18.50
C ALA A 179 -2.71 9.41 -19.82
N PHE A 180 -2.29 10.02 -20.93
CA PHE A 180 -2.69 9.67 -22.28
C PHE A 180 -2.00 8.37 -22.73
N PRO A 181 -2.74 7.28 -22.99
CA PRO A 181 -2.12 5.97 -23.19
C PRO A 181 -1.62 5.71 -24.62
N ASN A 182 -2.18 6.39 -25.63
CA ASN A 182 -2.11 5.90 -27.02
C ASN A 182 -0.72 6.05 -27.65
N ASN A 183 0.06 7.06 -27.25
CA ASN A 183 1.40 7.30 -27.81
C ASN A 183 2.51 6.52 -27.08
N ILE A 184 2.26 6.09 -25.85
CA ILE A 184 3.27 5.47 -24.96
C ILE A 184 4.00 4.32 -25.65
N LYS A 185 3.27 3.40 -26.30
CA LYS A 185 3.87 2.22 -26.97
C LYS A 185 4.93 2.62 -28.02
N ASN A 186 4.64 3.66 -28.79
CA ASN A 186 5.55 4.14 -29.84
C ASN A 186 6.75 4.88 -29.24
N ILE A 187 6.53 5.66 -28.19
CA ILE A 187 7.59 6.42 -27.52
C ILE A 187 8.63 5.51 -26.85
N VAL A 188 8.19 4.38 -26.27
CA VAL A 188 9.08 3.46 -25.55
C VAL A 188 9.71 2.36 -26.42
N LYS A 189 9.44 2.33 -27.73
CA LYS A 189 9.84 1.22 -28.61
C LYS A 189 11.36 0.98 -28.67
N ASP A 190 12.15 2.05 -28.55
CA ASP A 190 13.62 2.04 -28.61
C ASP A 190 14.24 2.30 -27.23
N THR A 191 13.51 2.00 -26.15
CA THR A 191 13.99 2.16 -24.78
C THR A 191 13.94 0.83 -24.04
N PRO A 192 14.55 0.72 -22.84
CA PRO A 192 14.41 -0.48 -22.00
C PRO A 192 12.95 -0.86 -21.70
N PHE A 193 12.00 0.07 -21.87
CA PHE A 193 10.57 -0.14 -21.62
C PHE A 193 9.81 -0.77 -22.80
N LYS A 194 10.46 -1.13 -23.91
CA LYS A 194 9.79 -1.65 -25.12
C LYS A 194 8.88 -2.87 -24.88
N TYR A 195 9.23 -3.75 -23.93
CA TYR A 195 8.45 -4.94 -23.58
C TYR A 195 7.58 -4.76 -22.33
N SER A 196 7.67 -3.62 -21.65
CA SER A 196 7.03 -3.35 -20.35
C SER A 196 5.51 -3.43 -20.36
N ASN A 197 4.89 -3.27 -21.54
CA ASN A 197 3.43 -3.22 -21.70
C ASN A 197 2.74 -2.11 -20.87
N ILE A 198 3.49 -1.05 -20.50
CA ILE A 198 3.00 0.08 -19.69
C ILE A 198 1.83 0.81 -20.34
N TRP A 199 1.76 0.90 -21.66
CA TRP A 199 0.61 1.50 -22.36
C TRP A 199 -0.72 0.81 -22.00
N ASN A 200 -0.72 -0.52 -21.78
CA ASN A 200 -1.91 -1.23 -21.33
C ASN A 200 -2.21 -1.00 -19.84
N VAL A 201 -1.18 -0.82 -19.01
CA VAL A 201 -1.35 -0.42 -17.60
C VAL A 201 -2.04 0.94 -17.53
N VAL A 202 -1.55 1.93 -18.28
CA VAL A 202 -2.14 3.27 -18.33
C VAL A 202 -3.55 3.24 -18.90
N LYS A 203 -3.76 2.55 -20.03
CA LYS A 203 -5.07 2.46 -20.70
C LYS A 203 -6.18 1.90 -19.78
N HIS A 204 -5.85 0.97 -18.89
CA HIS A 204 -6.81 0.35 -17.98
C HIS A 204 -6.76 0.92 -16.56
N SER A 205 -6.07 2.06 -16.39
CA SER A 205 -6.02 2.82 -15.15
C SER A 205 -6.52 4.25 -15.43
N PRO A 206 -7.84 4.44 -15.66
CA PRO A 206 -8.43 5.72 -16.03
C PRO A 206 -8.48 6.74 -14.87
N PHE A 207 -7.70 6.49 -13.82
CA PHE A 207 -7.59 7.33 -12.63
C PHE A 207 -6.17 7.91 -12.56
N TYR A 208 -5.99 8.81 -11.61
CA TYR A 208 -4.73 9.48 -11.32
C TYR A 208 -3.58 8.49 -11.04
N ILE A 209 -2.53 8.54 -11.88
CA ILE A 209 -1.31 7.73 -11.73
C ILE A 209 -0.05 8.61 -11.70
N ASP A 210 0.98 8.12 -11.01
CA ASP A 210 2.33 8.68 -11.07
C ASP A 210 3.08 8.06 -12.25
N LEU A 211 2.88 8.65 -13.44
CA LEU A 211 3.47 8.16 -14.68
C LEU A 211 5.00 8.21 -14.64
N ALA A 212 5.57 9.27 -14.07
CA ALA A 212 7.02 9.42 -14.00
C ALA A 212 7.64 8.31 -13.14
N LYS A 213 7.07 8.02 -11.97
CA LYS A 213 7.52 6.90 -11.12
C LYS A 213 7.43 5.54 -11.82
N LEU A 214 6.41 5.32 -12.64
CA LEU A 214 6.24 4.08 -13.41
C LEU A 214 7.35 3.85 -14.45
N ILE A 215 7.94 4.93 -14.97
CA ILE A 215 9.03 4.89 -15.97
C ILE A 215 10.40 5.31 -15.42
N GLN A 216 10.48 5.64 -14.13
CA GLN A 216 11.73 6.06 -13.49
C GLN A 216 12.65 4.86 -13.22
N ASN A 217 12.09 3.76 -12.71
CA ASN A 217 12.89 2.65 -12.21
C ASN A 217 12.94 1.47 -13.19
N THR A 218 14.06 1.35 -13.91
CA THR A 218 14.30 0.26 -14.85
C THR A 218 14.42 -1.12 -14.18
N SER A 219 14.75 -1.21 -12.89
CA SER A 219 14.81 -2.50 -12.17
C SER A 219 13.44 -3.16 -12.03
N GLU A 220 12.38 -2.35 -12.06
CA GLU A 220 11.01 -2.80 -11.86
C GLU A 220 10.33 -3.24 -13.16
N ILE A 221 10.97 -3.03 -14.33
CA ILE A 221 10.39 -3.31 -15.65
C ILE A 221 9.89 -4.75 -15.75
N SER A 222 10.69 -5.73 -15.31
CA SER A 222 10.31 -7.15 -15.38
C SER A 222 9.06 -7.46 -14.55
N LYS A 223 8.90 -6.80 -13.40
CA LYS A 223 7.73 -6.95 -12.51
C LYS A 223 6.49 -6.32 -13.13
N VAL A 224 6.63 -5.08 -13.62
CA VAL A 224 5.55 -4.35 -14.31
C VAL A 224 5.10 -5.12 -15.54
N GLU A 225 6.04 -5.60 -16.36
CA GLU A 225 5.80 -6.39 -17.55
C GLU A 225 5.00 -7.65 -17.24
N MET A 226 5.44 -8.45 -16.26
CA MET A 226 4.76 -9.67 -15.85
C MET A 226 3.31 -9.38 -15.42
N LEU A 227 3.11 -8.41 -14.54
CA LEU A 227 1.79 -8.04 -14.02
C LEU A 227 0.88 -7.48 -15.13
N ALA A 228 1.42 -6.66 -16.03
CA ALA A 228 0.72 -6.12 -17.18
C ALA A 228 0.30 -7.21 -18.17
N LYS A 229 1.18 -8.18 -18.47
CA LYS A 229 0.87 -9.35 -19.31
C LYS A 229 -0.21 -10.24 -18.69
N LEU A 230 -0.21 -10.36 -17.35
CA LEU A 230 -1.28 -11.03 -16.60
C LEU A 230 -2.60 -10.24 -16.56
N LYS A 231 -2.63 -9.00 -17.08
CA LYS A 231 -3.75 -8.05 -17.02
C LYS A 231 -4.14 -7.64 -15.58
N LEU A 232 -3.16 -7.64 -14.67
CA LEU A 232 -3.29 -7.18 -13.28
C LEU A 232 -2.78 -5.74 -13.17
N TYR A 233 -3.44 -4.83 -13.89
CA TYR A 233 -2.94 -3.47 -14.12
C TYR A 233 -2.80 -2.64 -12.84
N LYS A 234 -3.74 -2.74 -11.88
CA LYS A 234 -3.62 -2.02 -10.60
C LYS A 234 -2.46 -2.51 -9.74
N LEU A 235 -2.10 -3.80 -9.85
CA LEU A 235 -0.89 -4.32 -9.21
C LEU A 235 0.38 -3.82 -9.91
N ALA A 236 0.36 -3.71 -11.24
CA ALA A 236 1.49 -3.22 -12.02
C ALA A 236 1.89 -1.77 -11.67
N LEU A 237 0.93 -0.93 -11.26
CA LEU A 237 1.21 0.44 -10.79
C LEU A 237 2.09 0.50 -9.53
N ASN A 238 2.07 -0.56 -8.70
CA ASN A 238 2.81 -0.65 -7.45
C ASN A 238 3.60 -1.95 -7.40
N ALA A 239 4.51 -2.18 -8.36
CA ALA A 239 5.16 -3.47 -8.53
C ALA A 239 6.30 -3.77 -7.51
N TYR A 240 6.66 -2.83 -6.64
CA TYR A 240 7.84 -2.93 -5.74
C TYR A 240 7.88 -4.21 -4.90
N TRP A 241 6.72 -4.67 -4.41
CA TRP A 241 6.57 -5.86 -3.57
C TRP A 241 6.71 -7.18 -4.34
N CYS A 242 6.62 -7.14 -5.67
CA CYS A 242 6.51 -8.33 -6.50
C CYS A 242 7.90 -8.91 -6.78
N ASN A 243 8.08 -10.19 -6.50
CA ASN A 243 9.18 -10.97 -7.05
C ASN A 243 8.65 -11.73 -8.27
N PRO A 244 9.15 -11.48 -9.50
CA PRO A 244 8.61 -12.12 -10.70
C PRO A 244 9.06 -13.58 -10.86
N LYS A 245 9.89 -14.09 -9.94
CA LYS A 245 10.41 -15.46 -9.96
C LYS A 245 9.55 -16.39 -9.11
N GLY A 246 9.30 -17.60 -9.61
CA GLY A 246 8.64 -18.69 -8.88
C GLY A 246 7.23 -19.02 -9.39
N SER A 247 6.49 -19.79 -8.58
CA SER A 247 5.13 -20.20 -8.89
C SER A 247 4.14 -19.08 -8.62
N PHE A 248 2.92 -19.19 -9.16
CA PHE A 248 1.86 -18.21 -8.86
C PHE A 248 1.62 -18.07 -7.35
N GLN A 249 1.62 -19.19 -6.61
CA GLN A 249 1.48 -19.20 -5.16
C GLN A 249 2.62 -18.44 -4.47
N SER A 250 3.87 -18.63 -4.88
CA SER A 250 5.00 -17.95 -4.25
C SER A 250 5.01 -16.45 -4.53
N ILE A 251 4.54 -16.03 -5.72
CA ILE A 251 4.48 -14.63 -6.12
C ILE A 251 3.33 -13.91 -5.42
N PHE A 252 2.12 -14.48 -5.48
CA PHE A 252 0.90 -13.81 -5.02
C PHE A 252 0.46 -14.20 -3.62
N GLY A 253 1.00 -15.27 -3.03
CA GLY A 253 0.59 -15.80 -1.72
C GLY A 253 -0.79 -16.45 -1.72
N VAL A 254 -1.34 -16.75 -2.90
CA VAL A 254 -2.68 -17.33 -3.09
C VAL A 254 -2.67 -18.34 -4.24
N PRO A 255 -3.59 -19.33 -4.24
CA PRO A 255 -3.59 -20.38 -5.27
C PRO A 255 -3.81 -19.83 -6.68
N LYS A 256 -3.25 -20.51 -7.69
CA LYS A 256 -3.43 -20.13 -9.11
C LYS A 256 -4.91 -20.09 -9.53
N THR A 257 -5.77 -20.87 -8.86
CA THR A 257 -7.22 -20.84 -9.05
C THR A 257 -7.84 -19.47 -8.77
N PHE A 258 -7.16 -18.57 -8.05
CA PHE A 258 -7.64 -17.23 -7.74
C PHE A 258 -7.32 -16.22 -8.86
N TYR A 259 -6.48 -16.57 -9.84
CA TYR A 259 -6.13 -15.68 -10.94
C TYR A 259 -7.34 -15.10 -11.70
N PRO A 260 -8.36 -15.88 -12.10
CA PRO A 260 -9.54 -15.33 -12.77
C PRO A 260 -10.27 -14.29 -11.92
N PHE A 261 -10.36 -14.53 -10.60
CA PHE A 261 -10.93 -13.59 -9.65
C PHE A 261 -10.11 -12.29 -9.56
N MET A 262 -8.79 -12.40 -9.41
CA MET A 262 -7.89 -11.25 -9.32
C MET A 262 -7.94 -10.38 -10.59
N LYS A 263 -7.95 -11.04 -11.76
CA LYS A 263 -8.02 -10.39 -13.07
C LYS A 263 -9.36 -9.68 -13.31
N ARG A 264 -10.48 -10.36 -13.06
CA ARG A 264 -11.83 -9.82 -13.25
C ARG A 264 -12.07 -8.57 -12.41
N ASN A 265 -11.55 -8.55 -11.18
CA ASN A 265 -11.69 -7.41 -10.27
C ASN A 265 -10.55 -6.38 -10.40
N ASN A 266 -9.51 -6.67 -11.21
CA ASN A 266 -8.29 -5.88 -11.35
C ASN A 266 -7.79 -5.37 -9.98
N ILE A 267 -7.48 -6.31 -9.09
CA ILE A 267 -7.29 -6.03 -7.65
C ILE A 267 -6.09 -5.11 -7.38
N THR A 268 -6.17 -4.31 -6.31
CA THR A 268 -5.04 -3.52 -5.79
C THR A 268 -4.10 -4.36 -4.93
N TYR A 269 -2.92 -3.84 -4.58
CA TYR A 269 -2.01 -4.55 -3.68
C TYR A 269 -2.60 -4.71 -2.26
N ARG A 270 -3.36 -3.72 -1.80
CA ARG A 270 -4.13 -3.78 -0.54
C ARG A 270 -5.14 -4.93 -0.56
N GLN A 271 -5.89 -5.07 -1.64
CA GLN A 271 -6.82 -6.17 -1.83
C GLN A 271 -6.12 -7.52 -1.93
N LEU A 272 -4.93 -7.59 -2.54
CA LEU A 272 -4.11 -8.81 -2.54
C LEU A 272 -3.68 -9.21 -1.12
N LYS A 273 -3.23 -8.26 -0.28
CA LYS A 273 -2.90 -8.56 1.12
C LYS A 273 -4.11 -9.13 1.87
N ILE A 274 -5.29 -8.53 1.73
CA ILE A 274 -6.52 -9.04 2.35
C ILE A 274 -6.88 -10.44 1.81
N LEU A 275 -6.74 -10.65 0.49
CA LEU A 275 -6.99 -11.94 -0.15
C LEU A 275 -6.05 -13.04 0.38
N ARG A 276 -4.79 -12.71 0.70
CA ARG A 276 -3.84 -13.63 1.35
C ARG A 276 -4.28 -14.03 2.76
N LEU A 277 -4.92 -13.14 3.51
CA LEU A 277 -5.42 -13.44 4.86
C LEU A 277 -6.72 -14.25 4.82
N LEU A 278 -7.62 -13.91 3.90
CA LEU A 278 -8.91 -14.61 3.76
C LEU A 278 -8.77 -16.00 3.14
N GLN A 279 -7.83 -16.18 2.19
CA GLN A 279 -7.70 -17.38 1.37
C GLN A 279 -9.04 -17.81 0.71
N GLU A 280 -9.87 -16.83 0.31
CA GLU A 280 -11.11 -17.07 -0.43
C GLU A 280 -11.36 -15.96 -1.49
N PRO A 281 -11.89 -16.29 -2.69
CA PRO A 281 -12.14 -15.30 -3.74
C PRO A 281 -13.47 -14.55 -3.55
N ASN A 282 -13.58 -13.74 -2.48
CA ASN A 282 -14.80 -12.99 -2.14
C ASN A 282 -14.60 -11.48 -2.12
N ILE A 283 -14.96 -10.80 -3.21
CA ILE A 283 -14.75 -9.35 -3.35
C ILE A 283 -15.58 -8.53 -2.36
N LYS A 284 -16.76 -9.03 -1.94
CA LYS A 284 -17.62 -8.31 -0.98
C LYS A 284 -16.98 -8.27 0.40
N LYS A 285 -16.34 -9.36 0.84
CA LYS A 285 -15.60 -9.39 2.11
C LYS A 285 -14.33 -8.55 2.05
N ILE A 286 -13.64 -8.55 0.91
CA ILE A 286 -12.49 -7.66 0.71
C ILE A 286 -12.91 -6.19 0.85
N HIS A 287 -13.95 -5.76 0.12
CA HIS A 287 -14.45 -4.39 0.23
C HIS A 287 -14.98 -4.05 1.62
N TYR A 288 -15.59 -5.01 2.30
CA TYR A 288 -16.02 -4.85 3.69
C TYR A 288 -14.83 -4.57 4.63
N LEU A 289 -13.72 -5.31 4.50
CA LEU A 289 -12.51 -5.06 5.29
C LEU A 289 -11.85 -3.73 4.90
N GLU A 290 -11.94 -3.35 3.62
CA GLU A 290 -11.50 -2.02 3.13
C GLU A 290 -12.33 -0.84 3.67
N THR A 291 -13.41 -1.05 4.44
CA THR A 291 -14.12 0.07 5.11
C THR A 291 -13.53 0.45 6.46
N PHE A 292 -12.78 -0.44 7.10
CA PHE A 292 -12.08 -0.16 8.37
C PHE A 292 -10.72 0.50 8.13
N ALA A 293 -10.26 0.31 6.92
CA ALA A 293 -9.13 0.93 6.31
C ALA A 293 -9.26 2.47 6.22
N SER A 294 -8.59 3.22 7.10
CA SER A 294 -8.28 4.64 6.96
C SER A 294 -7.23 4.91 5.87
N TYR A 295 -6.81 6.18 5.81
CA TYR A 295 -5.87 6.71 4.84
C TYR A 295 -4.44 6.16 5.01
N TYR A 296 -4.10 5.60 6.18
CA TYR A 296 -2.75 5.06 6.46
C TYR A 296 -2.66 3.55 6.16
N ASN A 297 -1.47 3.07 5.77
CA ASN A 297 -1.23 1.67 5.39
C ASN A 297 -1.21 0.69 6.58
N ASP A 298 -1.30 1.18 7.82
CA ASP A 298 -1.04 0.43 9.07
C ASP A 298 -2.12 -0.61 9.43
N GLU A 299 -3.31 -0.53 8.82
CA GLU A 299 -4.45 -1.34 9.26
C GLU A 299 -4.50 -2.71 8.59
N ILE A 300 -3.81 -2.88 7.46
CA ILE A 300 -3.63 -4.22 6.90
C ILE A 300 -2.77 -5.06 7.83
N ASP A 301 -1.74 -4.46 8.40
CA ASP A 301 -0.86 -5.11 9.37
C ASP A 301 -1.65 -5.41 10.66
N THR A 302 -2.61 -4.56 11.02
CA THR A 302 -3.58 -4.84 12.10
C THR A 302 -4.45 -6.07 11.82
N PHE A 303 -4.96 -6.24 10.59
CA PHE A 303 -5.69 -7.46 10.22
C PHE A 303 -4.82 -8.71 10.23
N GLU A 304 -3.55 -8.59 9.83
CA GLU A 304 -2.58 -9.68 9.94
C GLU A 304 -2.35 -10.07 11.42
N GLU A 305 -2.24 -9.11 12.33
CA GLU A 305 -2.17 -9.37 13.78
C GLU A 305 -3.45 -10.01 14.33
N ILE A 306 -4.63 -9.49 13.99
CA ILE A 306 -5.92 -10.07 14.39
C ILE A 306 -6.03 -11.52 13.89
N SER A 307 -5.56 -11.79 12.66
CA SER A 307 -5.62 -13.12 12.04
C SER A 307 -4.83 -14.20 12.77
N LYS A 308 -3.86 -13.82 13.62
CA LYS A 308 -3.11 -14.73 14.50
C LYS A 308 -3.96 -15.28 15.63
N TYR A 309 -4.99 -14.53 16.04
CA TYR A 309 -5.85 -14.87 17.17
C TYR A 309 -7.19 -15.47 16.73
N ILE A 310 -7.80 -14.93 15.68
CA ILE A 310 -9.09 -15.39 15.14
C ILE A 310 -9.12 -15.33 13.61
N LYS A 311 -9.96 -16.15 12.97
CA LYS A 311 -10.22 -16.03 11.52
C LYS A 311 -10.87 -14.70 11.20
N LEU A 312 -10.53 -14.09 10.06
CA LEU A 312 -11.13 -12.82 9.62
C LEU A 312 -12.65 -12.89 9.44
N ASP A 313 -13.22 -14.05 9.11
CA ASP A 313 -14.67 -14.24 9.10
C ASP A 313 -15.33 -13.96 10.45
N ARG A 314 -14.66 -14.35 11.55
CA ARG A 314 -15.13 -14.09 12.91
C ARG A 314 -15.03 -12.61 13.24
N PHE A 315 -13.96 -11.94 12.79
CA PHE A 315 -13.88 -10.48 12.89
C PHE A 315 -15.03 -9.80 12.13
N ILE A 316 -15.29 -10.18 10.88
CA ILE A 316 -16.39 -9.62 10.07
C ILE A 316 -17.75 -9.85 10.75
N GLN A 317 -17.95 -11.02 11.35
CA GLN A 317 -19.17 -11.32 12.11
C GLN A 317 -19.29 -10.36 13.31
N TYR A 318 -18.24 -10.22 14.10
CA TYR A 318 -18.22 -9.35 15.27
C TYR A 318 -18.42 -7.87 14.91
N SER A 319 -17.76 -7.39 13.85
CA SER A 319 -17.90 -6.01 13.39
C SER A 319 -19.31 -5.68 12.90
N LYS A 320 -19.99 -6.64 12.26
CA LYS A 320 -21.41 -6.50 11.91
C LYS A 320 -22.32 -6.43 13.13
N MET A 321 -22.06 -7.26 14.16
CA MET A 321 -22.81 -7.22 15.42
C MET A 321 -22.66 -5.87 16.14
N LYS A 322 -21.53 -5.18 15.98
CA LYS A 322 -21.29 -3.82 16.50
C LYS A 322 -21.69 -2.71 15.54
N HIS A 323 -22.43 -3.01 14.48
CA HIS A 323 -22.84 -2.04 13.46
C HIS A 323 -21.67 -1.23 12.89
N HIS A 324 -20.51 -1.86 12.68
CA HIS A 324 -19.27 -1.25 12.18
C HIS A 324 -18.62 -0.23 13.12
N LYS A 325 -19.10 -0.09 14.37
CA LYS A 325 -18.51 0.80 15.38
C LYS A 325 -17.48 0.04 16.21
N ILE A 326 -16.40 -0.38 15.57
CA ILE A 326 -15.27 -1.05 16.23
C ILE A 326 -13.98 -0.31 15.93
N ASP A 327 -13.24 0.01 17.00
CA ASP A 327 -11.83 0.35 16.90
C ASP A 327 -11.03 -0.95 16.72
N ILE A 328 -10.44 -1.12 15.53
CA ILE A 328 -9.70 -2.33 15.17
C ILE A 328 -8.39 -2.47 15.95
N HIS A 329 -7.76 -1.37 16.36
CA HIS A 329 -6.52 -1.39 17.13
C HIS A 329 -6.80 -1.81 18.57
N MET A 330 -7.83 -1.24 19.19
CA MET A 330 -8.29 -1.67 20.52
C MET A 330 -8.73 -3.13 20.53
N TYR A 331 -9.40 -3.58 19.46
CA TYR A 331 -9.80 -4.99 19.34
C TYR A 331 -8.60 -5.93 19.21
N LYS A 332 -7.60 -5.53 18.43
CA LYS A 332 -6.33 -6.25 18.30
C LYS A 332 -5.63 -6.39 19.65
N ASP A 333 -5.51 -5.31 20.41
CA ASP A 333 -4.87 -5.32 21.73
C ASP A 333 -5.65 -6.15 22.75
N TYR A 334 -6.99 -6.06 22.72
CA TYR A 334 -7.87 -6.92 23.51
C TYR A 334 -7.62 -8.42 23.23
N LEU A 335 -7.57 -8.82 21.95
CA LEU A 335 -7.31 -10.22 21.59
C LEU A 335 -5.93 -10.69 22.06
N ARG A 336 -4.91 -9.82 21.99
CA ARG A 336 -3.58 -10.08 22.53
C ARG A 336 -3.63 -10.33 24.04
N PHE A 337 -4.24 -9.42 24.81
CA PHE A 337 -4.35 -9.58 26.27
C PHE A 337 -5.16 -10.82 26.65
N ALA A 338 -6.29 -11.05 25.98
CA ALA A 338 -7.12 -12.23 26.18
C ALA A 338 -6.33 -13.53 25.96
N LYS A 339 -5.52 -13.59 24.89
CA LYS A 339 -4.67 -14.74 24.62
C LYS A 339 -3.60 -14.94 25.70
N LEU A 340 -2.94 -13.86 26.14
CA LEU A 340 -1.90 -13.89 27.17
C LEU A 340 -2.46 -14.33 28.52
N LEU A 341 -3.67 -13.88 28.88
CA LEU A 341 -4.41 -14.28 30.07
C LEU A 341 -5.00 -15.71 29.98
N GLY A 342 -4.76 -16.42 28.87
CA GLY A 342 -5.16 -17.82 28.71
C GLY A 342 -6.62 -18.02 28.31
N LEU A 343 -7.33 -16.97 27.89
CA LEU A 343 -8.72 -17.07 27.44
C LEU A 343 -8.80 -17.83 26.11
N ASP A 344 -9.82 -18.68 25.97
CA ASP A 344 -10.03 -19.45 24.74
C ASP A 344 -10.77 -18.61 23.69
N LEU A 345 -10.00 -18.04 22.75
CA LEU A 345 -10.51 -17.23 21.65
C LEU A 345 -11.29 -18.02 20.58
N LYS A 346 -11.35 -19.36 20.67
CA LYS A 346 -12.31 -20.14 19.88
C LYS A 346 -13.74 -19.91 20.37
N ASN A 347 -13.93 -19.62 21.65
CA ASN A 347 -15.23 -19.31 22.24
C ASN A 347 -15.63 -17.86 21.94
N ASN A 348 -16.83 -17.68 21.39
CA ASN A 348 -17.38 -16.35 21.08
C ASN A 348 -17.52 -15.47 22.32
N ARG A 349 -17.70 -16.04 23.52
CA ARG A 349 -17.76 -15.27 24.77
C ARG A 349 -16.51 -14.42 24.99
N TYR A 350 -15.34 -14.95 24.64
CA TYR A 350 -14.05 -14.26 24.80
C TYR A 350 -13.58 -13.59 23.51
N ALA A 351 -13.96 -14.11 22.34
CA ALA A 351 -13.60 -13.44 21.09
C ALA A 351 -14.44 -12.18 20.85
N PHE A 352 -15.71 -12.15 21.28
CA PHE A 352 -16.70 -11.12 20.95
C PHE A 352 -17.19 -10.39 22.22
N PRO A 353 -16.38 -9.49 22.81
CA PRO A 353 -16.78 -8.78 24.02
C PRO A 353 -18.05 -7.95 23.79
N LYS A 354 -18.93 -7.93 24.81
CA LYS A 354 -20.16 -7.12 24.76
C LYS A 354 -19.84 -5.62 24.78
N ASN A 355 -18.89 -5.20 25.59
CA ASN A 355 -18.34 -3.86 25.57
C ASN A 355 -16.83 -3.96 25.36
N LEU A 356 -16.37 -3.60 24.15
CA LEU A 356 -14.97 -3.76 23.78
C LEU A 356 -14.05 -2.95 24.70
N LYS A 357 -14.43 -1.71 24.99
CA LYS A 357 -13.60 -0.80 25.78
C LYS A 357 -13.46 -1.28 27.22
N GLU A 358 -14.57 -1.60 27.87
CA GLU A 358 -14.54 -2.10 29.25
C GLU A 358 -13.74 -3.41 29.36
N SER A 359 -13.96 -4.36 28.45
CA SER A 359 -13.20 -5.62 28.46
C SER A 359 -11.73 -5.44 28.11
N HIS A 360 -11.40 -4.48 27.24
CA HIS A 360 -10.02 -4.10 26.97
C HIS A 360 -9.35 -3.56 28.23
N ASP A 361 -9.94 -2.51 28.84
CA ASP A 361 -9.37 -1.83 30.01
C ASP A 361 -9.25 -2.77 31.22
N GLU A 362 -10.16 -3.73 31.37
CA GLU A 362 -10.09 -4.76 32.40
C GLU A 362 -8.90 -5.72 32.17
N LEU A 363 -8.78 -6.27 30.97
CA LEU A 363 -7.69 -7.21 30.65
C LEU A 363 -6.32 -6.52 30.63
N GLU A 364 -6.27 -5.25 30.20
CA GLU A 364 -5.06 -4.43 30.27
C GLU A 364 -4.61 -4.25 31.71
N LYS A 365 -5.50 -3.86 32.63
CA LYS A 365 -5.17 -3.77 34.07
C LYS A 365 -4.71 -5.11 34.64
N GLN A 366 -5.39 -6.20 34.30
CA GLN A 366 -4.99 -7.54 34.74
C GLN A 366 -3.61 -7.92 34.20
N TYR A 367 -3.32 -7.56 32.94
CA TYR A 367 -2.02 -7.74 32.32
C TYR A 367 -0.95 -6.92 33.03
N GLU A 368 -1.17 -5.63 33.30
CA GLU A 368 -0.22 -4.76 34.00
C GLU A 368 0.12 -5.26 35.41
N ILE A 369 -0.88 -5.65 36.19
CA ILE A 369 -0.71 -6.13 37.57
C ILE A 369 0.07 -7.46 37.60
N ASN A 370 -0.22 -8.36 36.68
CA ASN A 370 0.31 -9.72 36.70
C ASN A 370 1.38 -9.98 35.63
N ASN A 371 1.89 -8.94 34.96
CA ASN A 371 2.65 -9.07 33.72
C ASN A 371 3.77 -10.12 33.81
N LYS A 372 4.60 -10.03 34.85
CA LYS A 372 5.69 -11.00 35.10
C LYS A 372 5.18 -12.43 35.35
N LYS A 373 4.06 -12.61 36.05
CA LYS A 373 3.48 -13.95 36.32
C LYS A 373 2.84 -14.53 35.05
N ILE A 374 2.07 -13.72 34.32
CA ILE A 374 1.38 -14.10 33.09
C ILE A 374 2.39 -14.47 32.00
N ILE A 375 3.37 -13.60 31.73
CA ILE A 375 4.44 -13.88 30.77
C ILE A 375 5.15 -15.19 31.16
N ASN A 376 5.44 -15.40 32.44
CA ASN A 376 6.12 -16.62 32.87
C ASN A 376 5.27 -17.87 32.62
N LEU A 377 3.97 -17.84 32.91
CA LEU A 377 3.04 -18.94 32.63
C LEU A 377 2.90 -19.20 31.13
N ALA A 378 2.81 -18.15 30.31
CA ALA A 378 2.75 -18.25 28.86
C ALA A 378 4.06 -18.83 28.27
N ILE A 379 5.22 -18.42 28.80
CA ILE A 379 6.52 -18.99 28.46
C ILE A 379 6.57 -20.48 28.82
N VAL A 380 6.11 -20.87 30.01
CA VAL A 380 6.09 -22.29 30.42
C VAL A 380 5.24 -23.10 29.43
N LYS A 381 4.03 -22.62 29.09
CA LYS A 381 3.15 -23.29 28.11
C LYS A 381 3.81 -23.39 26.73
N ARG A 382 4.39 -22.30 26.24
CA ARG A 382 5.10 -22.26 24.95
C ARG A 382 6.29 -23.21 24.95
N SER A 383 7.09 -23.23 26.02
CA SER A 383 8.24 -24.11 26.15
C SER A 383 7.84 -25.58 26.05
N ASN A 384 6.72 -25.98 26.67
CA ASN A 384 6.18 -27.33 26.59
C ASN A 384 5.79 -27.72 25.15
N GLU A 385 5.20 -26.80 24.38
CA GLU A 385 4.92 -27.02 22.94
C GLU A 385 6.20 -27.20 22.11
N LEU A 386 7.29 -26.55 22.51
CA LEU A 386 8.58 -26.56 21.82
C LEU A 386 9.55 -27.65 22.30
N LEU A 387 9.26 -28.34 23.42
CA LEU A 387 10.11 -29.42 23.94
C LEU A 387 10.37 -30.51 22.90
N LYS A 388 9.41 -30.77 22.00
CA LYS A 388 9.55 -31.69 20.86
C LYS A 388 10.71 -31.34 19.91
N ASN A 389 11.18 -30.09 19.92
CA ASN A 389 12.29 -29.62 19.09
C ASN A 389 13.64 -29.76 19.78
N THR A 390 13.71 -30.39 20.96
CA THR A 390 14.97 -30.65 21.67
C THR A 390 15.84 -31.59 20.85
N PHE A 391 17.13 -31.27 20.71
CA PHE A 391 18.08 -32.07 19.93
C PHE A 391 19.41 -32.20 20.65
N ASN A 392 19.97 -33.41 20.69
CA ASN A 392 21.20 -33.75 21.39
C ASN A 392 22.06 -34.67 20.52
N ASP A 393 23.32 -34.32 20.29
CA ASP A 393 24.30 -35.13 19.54
C ASP A 393 25.38 -35.75 20.44
N GLY A 394 25.18 -35.72 21.76
CA GLY A 394 26.13 -36.17 22.78
C GLY A 394 27.15 -35.13 23.20
N LYS A 395 27.46 -34.12 22.36
CA LYS A 395 28.37 -33.00 22.68
C LYS A 395 27.61 -31.73 23.01
N PHE A 396 26.58 -31.41 22.21
CA PHE A 396 25.72 -30.26 22.37
C PHE A 396 24.27 -30.70 22.51
N ILE A 397 23.50 -29.92 23.26
CA ILE A 397 22.06 -30.05 23.39
C ILE A 397 21.42 -28.68 23.16
N VAL A 398 20.30 -28.62 22.45
CA VAL A 398 19.47 -27.42 22.28
C VAL A 398 18.08 -27.65 22.85
N LEU A 399 17.62 -26.72 23.69
CA LEU A 399 16.37 -26.81 24.45
C LEU A 399 15.68 -25.42 24.53
N PRO A 400 14.35 -25.34 24.58
CA PRO A 400 13.63 -24.08 24.66
C PRO A 400 13.82 -23.41 26.03
N ALA A 401 13.74 -22.07 26.08
CA ALA A 401 13.70 -21.35 27.35
C ALA A 401 12.39 -21.67 28.11
N THR A 402 12.47 -22.01 29.40
CA THR A 402 11.31 -22.52 30.16
C THR A 402 10.68 -21.49 31.09
N SER A 403 11.38 -20.38 31.37
CA SER A 403 10.88 -19.34 32.25
C SER A 403 11.49 -17.96 31.96
N ILE A 404 10.89 -16.90 32.51
CA ILE A 404 11.50 -15.56 32.53
C ILE A 404 12.86 -15.60 33.25
N LYS A 405 12.95 -16.39 34.33
CA LYS A 405 14.18 -16.52 35.12
C LYS A 405 15.31 -17.11 34.28
N ASP A 406 14.99 -18.04 33.37
CA ASP A 406 15.99 -18.59 32.46
C ASP A 406 16.49 -17.54 31.46
N LEU A 407 15.60 -16.74 30.88
CA LEU A 407 15.97 -15.64 29.98
C LEU A 407 16.84 -14.60 30.71
N GLN A 408 16.53 -14.31 31.98
CA GLN A 408 17.33 -13.42 32.82
C GLN A 408 18.71 -14.03 33.15
N ASN A 409 18.75 -15.31 33.50
CA ASN A 409 19.99 -16.04 33.77
C ASN A 409 20.88 -16.10 32.51
N GLU A 410 20.29 -16.41 31.35
CA GLU A 410 20.98 -16.41 30.06
C GLU A 410 21.58 -15.03 29.74
N SER A 411 20.76 -13.98 29.90
CA SER A 411 21.20 -12.59 29.69
C SER A 411 22.39 -12.24 30.56
N SER A 412 22.37 -12.68 31.83
CA SER A 412 23.44 -12.44 32.80
C SER A 412 24.72 -13.18 32.40
N GLN A 413 24.64 -14.48 32.10
CA GLN A 413 25.81 -15.30 31.76
C GLN A 413 26.47 -14.86 30.43
N GLN A 414 25.66 -14.51 29.43
CA GLN A 414 26.14 -14.11 28.11
C GLN A 414 26.40 -12.62 27.97
N ASN A 415 26.02 -11.79 28.95
CA ASN A 415 26.02 -10.34 28.84
C ASN A 415 25.30 -9.87 27.54
N ASN A 416 24.09 -10.40 27.33
CA ASN A 416 23.24 -10.06 26.20
C ASN A 416 21.85 -9.60 26.68
N CYS A 417 20.98 -9.22 25.74
CA CYS A 417 19.67 -8.64 26.06
C CYS A 417 18.52 -9.62 25.88
N VAL A 418 18.73 -10.94 25.89
CA VAL A 418 17.64 -11.90 25.58
C VAL A 418 16.44 -11.80 26.54
N ARG A 419 16.64 -11.28 27.77
CA ARG A 419 15.55 -10.99 28.72
C ARG A 419 14.47 -10.07 28.16
N THR A 420 14.80 -9.20 27.21
CA THR A 420 13.82 -8.28 26.59
C THR A 420 12.92 -8.98 25.57
N TYR A 421 13.19 -10.25 25.25
CA TYR A 421 12.39 -11.06 24.34
C TYR A 421 11.27 -11.84 25.05
N ALA A 422 11.14 -11.72 26.37
CA ALA A 422 10.17 -12.49 27.16
C ALA A 422 8.73 -12.37 26.65
N GLU A 423 8.27 -11.15 26.35
CA GLU A 423 6.93 -10.90 25.79
C GLU A 423 6.79 -11.52 24.39
N LYS A 424 7.70 -11.21 23.48
CA LYS A 424 7.68 -11.73 22.10
C LYS A 424 7.73 -13.26 22.05
N TYR A 425 8.46 -13.88 22.98
CA TYR A 425 8.54 -15.33 23.12
C TYR A 425 7.25 -15.93 23.68
N ALA A 426 6.69 -15.32 24.73
CA ALA A 426 5.39 -15.72 25.29
C ALA A 426 4.26 -15.67 24.25
N GLU A 427 4.30 -14.66 23.37
CA GLU A 427 3.33 -14.43 22.30
C GLU A 427 3.57 -15.31 21.05
N GLY A 428 4.71 -16.01 20.97
CA GLY A 428 5.07 -16.85 19.83
C GLY A 428 5.53 -16.10 18.58
N PHE A 429 5.92 -14.82 18.70
CA PHE A 429 6.53 -14.05 17.58
C PHE A 429 7.94 -14.55 17.22
N CYS A 430 8.66 -15.06 18.21
CA CYS A 430 9.94 -15.72 18.05
C CYS A 430 10.05 -16.85 19.06
N ASP A 431 10.76 -17.91 18.74
CA ASP A 431 11.07 -18.98 19.68
C ASP A 431 12.51 -18.85 20.15
N ILE A 432 12.73 -18.89 21.46
CA ILE A 432 14.06 -18.76 22.07
C ILE A 432 14.53 -20.12 22.56
N TYR A 433 15.68 -20.54 22.06
CA TYR A 433 16.35 -21.77 22.46
C TYR A 433 17.73 -21.49 23.02
N PHE A 434 18.17 -22.39 23.87
CA PHE A 434 19.48 -22.41 24.48
C PHE A 434 20.23 -23.64 24.00
N MET A 435 21.34 -23.41 23.28
CA MET A 435 22.31 -24.45 23.03
C MET A 435 23.29 -24.49 24.21
N ARG A 436 23.59 -25.70 24.67
CA ARG A 436 24.43 -25.99 25.84
C ARG A 436 25.42 -27.10 25.51
N ASN A 437 26.48 -27.21 26.31
CA ASN A 437 27.28 -28.42 26.31
C ASN A 437 26.49 -29.52 27.02
N ALA A 438 26.38 -30.70 26.42
CA ALA A 438 25.59 -31.81 26.96
C ALA A 438 26.06 -32.24 28.37
N LYS A 439 27.35 -32.09 28.67
CA LYS A 439 27.93 -32.41 29.99
C LYS A 439 27.76 -31.29 31.02
N LYS A 440 27.42 -30.06 30.60
CA LYS A 440 27.28 -28.88 31.46
C LYS A 440 26.07 -28.02 31.03
N PRO A 441 24.83 -28.53 31.16
CA PRO A 441 23.62 -27.87 30.67
C PRO A 441 23.33 -26.52 31.35
N ASP A 442 23.77 -26.32 32.59
CA ASP A 442 23.52 -25.09 33.35
C ASP A 442 24.39 -23.90 32.92
N LYS A 443 25.46 -24.16 32.15
CA LYS A 443 26.38 -23.13 31.67
C LYS A 443 25.99 -22.68 30.29
N SER A 444 25.78 -21.37 30.17
CA SER A 444 25.41 -20.77 28.90
C SER A 444 26.49 -20.98 27.83
N LEU A 445 26.07 -21.32 26.61
CA LEU A 445 26.96 -21.56 25.48
C LEU A 445 26.53 -20.74 24.25
N VAL A 446 25.34 -20.97 23.70
CA VAL A 446 24.76 -20.13 22.62
C VAL A 446 23.28 -19.87 22.90
N THR A 447 22.85 -18.63 22.70
CA THR A 447 21.44 -18.23 22.65
C THR A 447 20.96 -18.20 21.19
N VAL A 448 19.81 -18.81 20.89
CA VAL A 448 19.32 -18.98 19.51
C VAL A 448 17.89 -18.46 19.39
N GLU A 449 17.65 -17.59 18.40
CA GLU A 449 16.32 -17.11 18.02
C GLU A 449 15.87 -17.81 16.73
N VAL A 450 14.67 -18.37 16.78
CA VAL A 450 14.01 -19.05 15.66
C VAL A 450 12.74 -18.30 15.28
N ARG A 451 12.51 -18.12 13.98
CA ARG A 451 11.24 -17.62 13.43
C ARG A 451 10.86 -18.46 12.21
N HIS A 452 9.59 -18.85 12.13
CA HIS A 452 9.07 -19.66 11.02
C HIS A 452 9.93 -20.91 10.76
N ASN A 453 10.28 -21.65 11.83
CA ASN A 453 11.11 -22.86 11.78
C ASN A 453 12.52 -22.67 11.16
N LYS A 454 13.04 -21.43 11.19
CA LYS A 454 14.39 -21.11 10.72
C LYS A 454 15.18 -20.39 11.81
N VAL A 455 16.44 -20.73 11.98
CA VAL A 455 17.35 -19.98 12.85
C VAL A 455 17.62 -18.61 12.22
N VAL A 456 17.14 -17.55 12.85
CA VAL A 456 17.35 -16.17 12.38
C VAL A 456 18.54 -15.51 13.05
N GLN A 457 18.88 -15.95 14.27
CA GLN A 457 20.02 -15.42 15.02
C GLN A 457 20.58 -16.45 15.99
N SER A 458 21.89 -16.48 16.15
CA SER A 458 22.60 -17.22 17.20
C SER A 458 23.76 -16.38 17.74
N ARG A 459 23.91 -16.30 19.07
CA ARG A 459 24.89 -15.42 19.73
C ARG A 459 25.52 -16.08 20.95
N ILE A 460 26.81 -15.83 21.15
CA ILE A 460 27.55 -16.17 22.39
C ILE A 460 27.84 -14.90 23.20
N LYS A 461 28.72 -15.02 24.21
CA LYS A 461 29.03 -13.97 25.17
C LYS A 461 29.42 -12.66 24.48
N ASN A 462 28.87 -11.55 24.96
CA ASN A 462 29.03 -10.21 24.38
C ASN A 462 28.57 -10.12 22.91
N ASN A 463 27.52 -10.85 22.54
CA ASN A 463 26.93 -10.87 21.19
C ASN A 463 27.89 -11.31 20.06
N LYS A 464 28.96 -12.03 20.38
CA LYS A 464 29.88 -12.59 19.39
C LYS A 464 29.22 -13.74 18.61
N CYS A 465 29.82 -14.10 17.47
CA CYS A 465 29.39 -15.24 16.67
C CYS A 465 29.75 -16.57 17.34
N PRO A 466 28.91 -17.62 17.21
CA PRO A 466 29.29 -18.98 17.59
C PRO A 466 30.48 -19.49 16.77
N THR A 467 31.14 -20.54 17.24
CA THR A 467 32.22 -21.21 16.50
C THR A 467 31.66 -22.05 15.34
N ASP A 468 32.50 -22.43 14.37
CA ASP A 468 32.06 -23.22 13.21
C ASP A 468 31.43 -24.56 13.62
N GLN A 469 31.97 -25.23 14.64
CA GLN A 469 31.38 -26.46 15.20
C GLN A 469 29.96 -26.21 15.75
N GLN A 470 29.75 -25.08 16.43
CA GLN A 470 28.45 -24.71 16.99
C GLN A 470 27.45 -24.36 15.88
N LEU A 471 27.89 -23.64 14.85
CA LEU A 471 27.08 -23.32 13.67
C LEU A 471 26.68 -24.58 12.89
N GLN A 472 27.60 -25.54 12.77
CA GLN A 472 27.33 -26.81 12.09
C GLN A 472 26.27 -27.63 12.85
N PHE A 473 26.34 -27.67 14.18
CA PHE A 473 25.31 -28.28 15.02
C PHE A 473 23.94 -27.60 14.81
N LEU A 474 23.87 -26.27 14.89
CA LEU A 474 22.62 -25.53 14.69
C LEU A 474 22.03 -25.72 13.29
N LYS A 475 22.88 -25.83 12.26
CA LYS A 475 22.44 -26.10 10.89
C LYS A 475 21.85 -27.51 10.75
N SER A 476 22.46 -28.50 11.40
CA SER A 476 21.94 -29.87 11.49
C SER A 476 20.59 -29.90 12.19
N TRP A 477 20.48 -29.23 13.34
CA TRP A 477 19.22 -29.11 14.08
C TRP A 477 18.11 -28.44 13.25
N GLU A 478 18.41 -27.35 12.54
CA GLU A 478 17.43 -26.68 11.67
C GLU A 478 16.90 -27.62 10.58
N GLN A 479 17.77 -28.38 9.89
CA GLN A 479 17.31 -29.28 8.83
C GLN A 479 16.54 -30.48 9.36
N ASN A 480 17.06 -31.12 10.41
CA ASN A 480 16.56 -32.43 10.83
C ASN A 480 15.36 -32.34 11.79
N VAL A 481 15.25 -31.25 12.54
CA VAL A 481 14.23 -31.10 13.58
C VAL A 481 13.25 -29.99 13.24
N LEU A 482 13.73 -28.76 12.98
CA LEU A 482 12.82 -27.63 12.74
C LEU A 482 12.07 -27.74 11.41
N LYS A 483 12.75 -28.16 10.32
CA LYS A 483 12.11 -28.35 9.01
C LYS A 483 11.47 -29.72 8.83
N GLY A 484 11.93 -30.74 9.55
CA GLY A 484 11.36 -32.09 9.53
C GLY A 484 10.05 -32.22 10.31
N ALA A 485 9.72 -31.27 11.18
CA ALA A 485 8.49 -31.23 11.98
C ALA A 485 7.31 -30.50 11.32
N ALA A 486 7.40 -30.19 10.02
CA ALA A 486 6.39 -29.46 9.24
C ALA A 486 5.32 -30.37 8.63
#